data_AF-R6XG27-F1
#
_entry.id   AF-R6XG27-F1
#
_cell.length_a   1.000
_cell.length_b   1.000
_cell.length_c   1.000
_cell.angle_alpha   90.00
_cell.angle_beta   90.00
_cell.angle_gamma   90.00
#
_symmetry.space_group_name_H-M   'P 1'
#
loop_
_entity.id
_entity.type
_entity.pdbx_description
1 polymer ?
#
loop_
_entity_poly.entity_id
_entity_poly.type
_entity_poly.pdbx_seq_one_letter_code
_entity_poly.pdbx_strand_id
1 'polypeptide(L)'
;MKTNLKKIFALSLISFALCGCNEGANAAILKVGFDKCIGTSSPTPQVGLAFTSKSKQSLNAAFDVYVGTRKGFSEDWENDLWGCNPGYGKFAINREIKTEAGETFKNDYMIIDDFPNEEKYLLTYETIEGTVDGVIPHYSGYIEDTFDFSSIDLAKGKIGYHIVFYDDINQKLFDENVYLYGIYWGGTMNFEKVNEEVVLSI
;
A
#
# COMPACT_ATOMS: atom_id res chain seq x y z
N MET A 1 15.94 68.27 -4.96
CA MET A 1 16.51 66.90 -5.00
C MET A 1 15.49 65.97 -5.61
N LYS A 2 15.78 65.50 -6.82
CA LYS A 2 15.05 64.48 -7.56
C LYS A 2 15.72 63.15 -7.27
N THR A 3 15.00 62.17 -6.76
CA THR A 3 15.46 60.78 -6.73
C THR A 3 14.38 59.89 -7.31
N ASN A 4 14.81 59.14 -8.32
CA ASN A 4 14.03 58.40 -9.30
C ASN A 4 13.11 57.34 -8.69
N LEU A 5 11.79 57.59 -8.72
CA LEU A 5 10.75 56.59 -8.50
C LEU A 5 10.33 55.93 -9.84
N LYS A 6 11.33 55.53 -10.64
CA LYS A 6 11.14 54.73 -11.85
C LYS A 6 12.22 53.65 -11.85
N LYS A 7 11.80 52.39 -11.96
CA LYS A 7 12.58 51.13 -12.01
C LYS A 7 12.56 50.26 -10.74
N ILE A 8 11.40 49.99 -10.15
CA ILE A 8 11.12 48.69 -9.50
C ILE A 8 9.63 48.36 -9.73
N PHE A 9 9.26 48.16 -10.99
CA PHE A 9 7.91 47.72 -11.39
C PHE A 9 8.03 46.92 -12.69
N ALA A 10 8.82 45.84 -12.66
CA ALA A 10 8.93 44.88 -13.74
C ALA A 10 9.82 43.71 -13.29
N LEU A 11 9.36 42.86 -12.36
CA LEU A 11 9.92 41.51 -12.16
C LEU A 11 9.12 40.59 -11.21
N SER A 12 7.84 40.85 -10.96
CA SER A 12 7.00 39.98 -10.12
C SER A 12 5.79 39.40 -10.86
N LEU A 13 5.87 39.25 -12.18
CA LEU A 13 4.76 38.78 -13.01
C LEU A 13 5.02 37.45 -13.73
N ILE A 14 6.07 36.71 -13.35
CA ILE A 14 6.36 35.38 -13.91
C ILE A 14 6.81 34.44 -12.79
N SER A 15 5.87 33.98 -11.95
CA SER A 15 6.08 32.78 -11.12
C SER A 15 4.77 32.04 -10.77
N PHE A 16 3.62 32.43 -11.33
CA PHE A 16 2.35 31.71 -11.17
C PHE A 16 1.97 30.84 -12.37
N ALA A 17 2.93 30.52 -13.23
CA ALA A 17 2.74 29.61 -14.37
C ALA A 17 3.66 28.40 -14.23
N LEU A 18 3.45 27.59 -13.19
CA LEU A 18 3.88 26.18 -13.11
C LEU A 18 3.20 25.41 -11.96
N CYS A 19 1.98 25.80 -11.57
CA CYS A 19 0.98 24.81 -11.18
C CYS A 19 0.14 24.53 -12.42
N GLY A 20 0.82 24.03 -13.46
CA GLY A 20 0.13 23.30 -14.51
C GLY A 20 -0.43 22.06 -13.85
N CYS A 21 -1.66 22.15 -13.33
CA CYS A 21 -2.55 21.01 -13.30
C CYS A 21 -2.63 20.50 -14.74
N ASN A 22 -1.70 19.64 -15.13
CA ASN A 22 -2.04 18.61 -16.07
C ASN A 22 -3.11 17.81 -15.34
N GLU A 23 -4.37 18.17 -15.55
CA GLU A 23 -5.45 17.22 -15.60
C GLU A 23 -5.06 16.18 -16.66
N GLY A 24 -4.16 15.28 -16.27
CA GLY A 24 -3.77 14.15 -17.06
C GLY A 24 -5.02 13.32 -17.21
N ALA A 25 -5.54 13.30 -18.43
CA ALA A 25 -6.56 12.40 -18.96
C ALA A 25 -7.00 11.33 -17.94
N ASN A 26 -8.12 11.57 -17.23
CA ASN A 26 -8.78 10.68 -16.26
C ASN A 26 -8.08 9.33 -16.06
N ALA A 27 -6.94 9.32 -15.35
CA ALA A 27 -6.22 8.08 -15.07
C ALA A 27 -7.13 7.22 -14.19
N ALA A 28 -7.43 5.99 -14.63
CA ALA A 28 -8.32 5.11 -13.90
C ALA A 28 -7.69 4.75 -12.54
N ILE A 29 -8.51 4.68 -11.49
CA ILE A 29 -8.05 4.18 -10.20
C ILE A 29 -8.08 2.66 -10.25
N LEU A 30 -6.89 2.06 -10.16
CA LEU A 30 -6.70 0.63 -10.01
C LEU A 30 -6.83 0.25 -8.55
N LYS A 31 -7.43 -0.90 -8.27
CA LYS A 31 -7.70 -1.41 -6.92
C LYS A 31 -7.24 -2.86 -6.81
N VAL A 32 -6.43 -3.17 -5.81
CA VAL A 32 -5.97 -4.55 -5.53
C VAL A 32 -6.28 -4.89 -4.08
N GLY A 33 -6.75 -6.10 -3.81
CA GLY A 33 -7.04 -6.59 -2.45
C GLY A 33 -8.39 -6.14 -1.87
N PHE A 34 -9.24 -5.52 -2.70
CA PHE A 34 -10.64 -5.18 -2.38
C PHE A 34 -11.64 -6.23 -2.89
N ASP A 35 -11.14 -7.40 -3.27
CA ASP A 35 -11.94 -8.42 -3.94
C ASP A 35 -12.94 -9.09 -3.00
N LYS A 36 -14.04 -9.56 -3.60
CA LYS A 36 -15.04 -10.37 -2.91
C LYS A 36 -14.41 -11.70 -2.49
N CYS A 37 -14.48 -12.03 -1.20
CA CYS A 37 -14.15 -13.37 -0.72
C CYS A 37 -15.41 -14.24 -0.82
N ILE A 38 -15.37 -15.33 -1.60
CA ILE A 38 -16.50 -16.25 -1.78
C ILE A 38 -16.02 -17.68 -1.53
N GLY A 39 -16.76 -18.45 -0.75
CA GLY A 39 -16.59 -19.90 -0.62
C GLY A 39 -16.10 -20.39 0.75
N THR A 40 -16.45 -21.64 1.04
CA THR A 40 -16.27 -22.29 2.35
C THR A 40 -14.83 -22.72 2.63
N SER A 41 -13.94 -22.61 1.65
CA SER A 41 -12.56 -23.11 1.69
C SER A 41 -11.50 -22.02 1.86
N SER A 42 -11.87 -20.74 1.73
CA SER A 42 -10.94 -19.62 1.96
C SER A 42 -11.33 -18.93 3.28
N PRO A 43 -10.52 -19.03 4.35
CA PRO A 43 -10.85 -18.38 5.60
C PRO A 43 -10.99 -16.87 5.37
N THR A 44 -12.05 -16.28 5.92
CA THR A 44 -12.19 -14.82 5.95
C THR A 44 -10.93 -14.25 6.61
N PRO A 45 -10.28 -13.23 6.02
CA PRO A 45 -9.10 -12.63 6.62
C PRO A 45 -9.38 -12.18 8.06
N GLN A 46 -8.37 -12.26 8.92
CA GLN A 46 -8.37 -11.58 10.21
C GLN A 46 -7.50 -10.32 10.15
N VAL A 47 -6.49 -10.31 9.29
CA VAL A 47 -5.65 -9.16 9.01
C VAL A 47 -5.53 -9.08 7.50
N GLY A 48 -5.62 -7.89 6.93
CA GLY A 48 -5.56 -7.75 5.49
C GLY A 48 -5.00 -6.40 5.07
N LEU A 49 -4.60 -6.36 3.81
CA LEU A 49 -4.14 -5.17 3.15
C LEU A 49 -4.80 -5.08 1.78
N ALA A 50 -5.07 -3.86 1.34
CA ALA A 50 -5.49 -3.54 -0.01
C ALA A 50 -4.81 -2.24 -0.43
N PHE A 51 -4.73 -1.95 -1.72
CA PHE A 51 -4.17 -0.67 -2.16
C PHE A 51 -4.75 -0.19 -3.47
N THR A 52 -4.67 1.12 -3.68
CA THR A 52 -5.09 1.76 -4.92
C THR A 52 -4.02 2.66 -5.48
N SER A 53 -4.09 2.88 -6.78
CA SER A 53 -3.15 3.76 -7.48
C SER A 53 -3.77 4.23 -8.80
N LYS A 54 -3.35 5.39 -9.30
CA LYS A 54 -3.75 5.81 -10.66
C LYS A 54 -3.01 4.96 -11.67
N SER A 55 -3.71 4.53 -12.72
CA SER A 55 -3.17 3.69 -13.81
C SER A 55 -2.03 4.35 -14.59
N LYS A 56 -1.84 5.66 -14.44
CA LYS A 56 -0.77 6.43 -15.07
C LYS A 56 -0.37 7.60 -14.19
N GLN A 57 0.93 7.73 -13.90
CA GLN A 57 1.49 8.75 -12.99
C GLN A 57 2.90 9.14 -13.43
N SER A 58 3.47 10.19 -12.82
CA SER A 58 4.91 10.44 -12.87
C SER A 58 5.71 9.27 -12.30
N LEU A 59 7.00 9.16 -12.65
CA LEU A 59 7.89 8.12 -12.10
C LEU A 59 7.94 8.11 -10.55
N ASN A 60 7.76 9.26 -9.89
CA ASN A 60 7.43 9.27 -8.47
C ASN A 60 5.92 9.06 -8.31
N ALA A 61 5.49 7.82 -8.12
CA ALA A 61 4.09 7.44 -8.11
C ALA A 61 3.57 7.27 -6.67
N ALA A 62 2.31 7.64 -6.46
CA ALA A 62 1.64 7.51 -5.18
C ALA A 62 0.77 6.24 -5.12
N PHE A 63 0.69 5.65 -3.93
CA PHE A 63 -0.10 4.48 -3.60
C PHE A 63 -0.87 4.74 -2.31
N ASP A 64 -2.17 4.56 -2.37
CA ASP A 64 -3.05 4.59 -1.21
C ASP A 64 -3.12 3.18 -0.65
N VAL A 65 -2.46 2.94 0.48
CA VAL A 65 -2.35 1.61 1.11
C VAL A 65 -3.31 1.53 2.29
N TYR A 66 -4.18 0.53 2.26
CA TYR A 66 -5.21 0.29 3.26
C TYR A 66 -4.90 -0.97 4.03
N VAL A 67 -5.00 -0.92 5.34
CA VAL A 67 -4.66 -2.05 6.21
C VAL A 67 -5.75 -2.21 7.26
N GLY A 68 -6.00 -3.44 7.67
CA GLY A 68 -7.00 -3.69 8.70
C GLY A 68 -6.78 -4.98 9.47
N THR A 69 -7.34 -4.99 10.68
CA THR A 69 -7.40 -6.11 11.60
C THR A 69 -8.83 -6.30 12.10
N ARG A 70 -9.28 -7.55 12.13
CA ARG A 70 -10.61 -7.93 12.58
C ARG A 70 -10.65 -7.86 14.09
N LYS A 71 -11.77 -7.38 14.62
CA LYS A 71 -12.00 -7.34 16.06
C LYS A 71 -11.75 -8.71 16.73
N GLY A 72 -10.94 -8.72 17.78
CA GLY A 72 -10.50 -9.91 18.53
C GLY A 72 -9.15 -10.48 18.10
N PHE A 73 -8.59 -10.05 16.96
CA PHE A 73 -7.29 -10.53 16.50
C PHE A 73 -6.14 -10.17 17.46
N SER A 74 -6.15 -8.97 18.03
CA SER A 74 -5.12 -8.52 18.98
C SER A 74 -5.05 -9.44 20.20
N GLU A 75 -6.21 -9.78 20.77
CA GLU A 75 -6.34 -10.72 21.89
C GLU A 75 -5.92 -12.14 21.50
N ASP A 76 -6.36 -12.63 20.32
CA ASP A 76 -5.98 -13.95 19.81
C ASP A 76 -4.46 -14.06 19.58
N TRP A 77 -3.85 -12.97 19.10
CA TRP A 77 -2.42 -12.87 18.83
C TRP A 77 -1.60 -12.80 20.12
N GLU A 78 -1.98 -11.94 21.08
CA GLU A 78 -1.30 -11.80 22.37
C GLU A 78 -1.33 -13.08 23.21
N ASN A 79 -2.44 -13.82 23.16
CA ASN A 79 -2.59 -15.09 23.86
C ASN A 79 -1.95 -16.29 23.14
N ASP A 80 -1.30 -16.04 22.00
CA ASP A 80 -0.65 -17.07 21.18
C ASP A 80 -1.56 -18.29 20.92
N LEU A 81 -2.82 -18.04 20.57
CA LEU A 81 -3.83 -19.11 20.45
C LEU A 81 -3.43 -20.24 19.48
N TRP A 82 -2.50 -19.96 18.56
CA TRP A 82 -2.05 -20.89 17.53
C TRP A 82 -0.57 -21.26 17.61
N GLY A 83 0.16 -20.88 18.66
CA GLY A 83 1.59 -21.18 18.79
C GLY A 83 2.44 -20.50 17.71
N CYS A 84 1.97 -19.36 17.21
CA CYS A 84 2.54 -18.64 16.08
C CYS A 84 3.12 -17.30 16.50
N ASN A 85 2.79 -16.73 17.67
CA ASN A 85 3.36 -15.45 18.09
C ASN A 85 4.75 -15.66 18.70
N PRO A 86 5.84 -15.14 18.11
CA PRO A 86 7.19 -15.32 18.61
C PRO A 86 7.47 -14.51 19.89
N GLY A 87 6.54 -13.63 20.30
CA GLY A 87 6.63 -12.82 21.51
C GLY A 87 7.47 -11.55 21.39
N TYR A 88 8.00 -11.26 20.20
CA TYR A 88 8.74 -10.04 19.85
C TYR A 88 8.56 -9.72 18.36
N GLY A 89 9.00 -8.55 17.91
CA GLY A 89 8.77 -8.10 16.54
C GLY A 89 7.53 -7.22 16.41
N LYS A 90 7.28 -6.74 15.20
CA LYS A 90 6.23 -5.77 14.91
C LYS A 90 5.54 -6.06 13.60
N PHE A 91 4.28 -5.64 13.45
CA PHE A 91 3.66 -5.60 12.14
C PHE A 91 4.26 -4.46 11.31
N ALA A 92 4.40 -4.73 10.02
CA ALA A 92 4.90 -3.81 9.01
C ALA A 92 4.21 -4.07 7.68
N ILE A 93 4.29 -3.11 6.78
CA ILE A 93 3.92 -3.29 5.38
C ILE A 93 5.20 -3.46 4.59
N ASN A 94 5.34 -4.59 3.91
CA ASN A 94 6.36 -4.81 2.91
C ASN A 94 5.88 -4.31 1.56
N ARG A 95 6.51 -3.27 1.02
CA ARG A 95 6.45 -2.93 -0.40
C ARG A 95 7.45 -3.80 -1.15
N GLU A 96 6.94 -4.67 -2.01
CA GLU A 96 7.74 -5.59 -2.79
C GLU A 96 7.76 -5.17 -4.27
N ILE A 97 8.96 -5.05 -4.83
CA ILE A 97 9.18 -4.90 -6.27
C ILE A 97 9.64 -6.25 -6.81
N LYS A 98 9.00 -6.74 -7.86
CA LYS A 98 9.36 -7.97 -8.56
C LYS A 98 9.76 -7.69 -10.00
N THR A 99 10.60 -8.58 -10.53
CA THR A 99 10.77 -8.71 -11.97
C THR A 99 9.45 -9.17 -12.62
N GLU A 100 9.37 -9.06 -13.95
CA GLU A 100 8.21 -9.56 -14.70
C GLU A 100 7.97 -11.07 -14.47
N ALA A 101 9.06 -11.83 -14.31
CA ALA A 101 9.03 -13.26 -13.98
C ALA A 101 8.52 -13.56 -12.56
N GLY A 102 8.38 -12.54 -11.70
CA GLY A 102 7.89 -12.67 -10.33
C GLY A 102 8.97 -12.89 -9.28
N GLU A 103 10.25 -12.75 -9.65
CA GLU A 103 11.35 -12.82 -8.69
C GLU A 103 11.44 -11.52 -7.91
N THR A 104 11.63 -11.61 -6.59
CA THR A 104 11.80 -10.43 -5.72
C THR A 104 13.06 -9.66 -6.12
N PHE A 105 12.88 -8.40 -6.50
CA PHE A 105 13.94 -7.47 -6.85
C PHE A 105 14.31 -6.57 -5.67
N LYS A 106 13.31 -6.09 -4.93
CA LYS A 106 13.49 -5.19 -3.79
C LYS A 106 12.34 -5.34 -2.79
N ASN A 107 12.66 -5.22 -1.50
CA ASN A 107 11.69 -5.09 -0.42
C ASN A 107 12.00 -3.82 0.36
N ASP A 108 10.96 -3.06 0.71
CA ASP A 108 11.03 -1.93 1.63
C ASP A 108 9.96 -2.13 2.72
N TYR A 109 10.36 -2.05 3.98
CA TYR A 109 9.46 -2.30 5.12
C TYR A 109 9.06 -0.98 5.80
N MET A 110 7.75 -0.77 5.91
CA MET A 110 7.15 0.34 6.64
C MET A 110 6.57 -0.20 7.95
N ILE A 111 7.24 0.10 9.07
CA ILE A 111 6.80 -0.36 10.39
C ILE A 111 5.49 0.33 10.78
N ILE A 112 4.52 -0.43 11.31
CA ILE A 112 3.29 0.11 11.89
C ILE A 112 3.33 -0.14 13.40
N ASP A 113 3.92 0.78 14.14
CA ASP A 113 4.24 0.60 15.56
C ASP A 113 3.03 0.32 16.47
N ASP A 114 1.83 0.78 16.08
CA ASP A 114 0.61 0.62 16.86
C ASP A 114 -0.37 -0.40 16.27
N PHE A 115 0.07 -1.25 15.32
CA PHE A 115 -0.75 -2.35 14.80
C PHE A 115 -0.54 -3.62 15.63
N PRO A 116 -1.60 -4.39 16.01
CA PRO A 116 -3.00 -4.28 15.58
C PRO A 116 -3.90 -3.50 16.56
N ASN A 117 -3.89 -2.15 16.54
CA ASN A 117 -4.93 -1.36 17.21
C ASN A 117 -6.26 -1.45 16.43
N GLU A 118 -7.19 -2.24 16.95
CA GLU A 118 -8.48 -2.56 16.31
C GLU A 118 -9.46 -1.38 16.24
N GLU A 119 -9.25 -0.30 17.00
CA GLU A 119 -10.05 0.92 16.87
C GLU A 119 -9.59 1.77 15.67
N LYS A 120 -8.27 1.86 15.47
CA LYS A 120 -7.65 2.62 14.38
C LYS A 120 -7.67 1.87 13.05
N TYR A 121 -7.49 0.56 13.11
CA TYR A 121 -7.27 -0.31 11.94
C TYR A 121 -8.39 -1.32 11.74
N LEU A 122 -9.63 -0.99 12.10
CA LEU A 122 -10.72 -1.96 12.02
C LEU A 122 -10.92 -2.50 10.59
N LEU A 123 -10.94 -3.83 10.47
CA LEU A 123 -11.37 -4.56 9.29
C LEU A 123 -12.78 -5.08 9.53
N THR A 124 -13.70 -4.64 8.68
CA THR A 124 -15.10 -5.07 8.70
C THR A 124 -15.47 -5.75 7.38
N TYR A 125 -16.62 -6.40 7.37
CA TYR A 125 -17.10 -7.15 6.22
C TYR A 125 -18.55 -6.81 5.92
N GLU A 126 -18.83 -6.60 4.65
CA GLU A 126 -20.20 -6.53 4.12
C GLU A 126 -20.56 -7.90 3.55
N THR A 127 -21.63 -8.51 4.07
CA THR A 127 -22.15 -9.77 3.55
C THR A 127 -22.80 -9.56 2.18
N ILE A 128 -22.50 -10.42 1.23
CA ILE A 128 -23.08 -10.40 -0.11
C ILE A 128 -24.39 -11.19 -0.07
N GLU A 129 -25.50 -10.49 -0.28
CA GLU A 129 -26.83 -11.09 -0.33
C GLU A 129 -26.90 -12.21 -1.39
N GLY A 130 -27.58 -13.31 -1.04
CA GLY A 130 -27.71 -14.48 -1.92
C GLY A 130 -26.49 -15.41 -1.97
N THR A 131 -25.45 -15.15 -1.17
CA THR A 131 -24.32 -16.05 -1.00
C THR A 131 -24.32 -16.67 0.42
N VAL A 132 -23.72 -17.85 0.57
CA VAL A 132 -23.66 -18.54 1.87
C VAL A 132 -22.64 -17.88 2.80
N ASP A 133 -21.52 -17.40 2.24
CA ASP A 133 -20.34 -16.90 2.97
C ASP A 133 -19.62 -15.76 2.25
N GLY A 134 -20.25 -15.18 1.22
CA GLY A 134 -19.64 -14.13 0.43
C GLY A 134 -19.53 -12.84 1.23
N VAL A 135 -18.34 -12.24 1.25
CA VAL A 135 -18.08 -10.97 1.93
C VAL A 135 -17.22 -10.03 1.10
N ILE A 136 -17.38 -8.73 1.34
CA ILE A 136 -16.50 -7.66 0.84
C ILE A 136 -15.76 -7.06 2.03
N PRO A 137 -14.41 -7.03 2.04
CA PRO A 137 -13.64 -6.42 3.11
C PRO A 137 -13.69 -4.88 3.04
N HIS A 138 -13.77 -4.24 4.20
CA HIS A 138 -13.72 -2.79 4.38
C HIS A 138 -12.64 -2.43 5.41
N TYR A 139 -11.63 -1.71 4.95
CA TYR A 139 -10.43 -1.37 5.73
C TYR A 139 -10.51 0.07 6.27
N SER A 140 -10.24 0.25 7.56
CA SER A 140 -10.22 1.59 8.18
C SER A 140 -8.83 2.21 8.22
N GLY A 141 -7.77 1.39 8.23
CA GLY A 141 -6.39 1.88 8.20
C GLY A 141 -6.02 2.43 6.84
N TYR A 142 -5.25 3.51 6.84
CA TYR A 142 -4.80 4.19 5.63
C TYR A 142 -3.37 4.74 5.81
N ILE A 143 -2.53 4.50 4.83
CA ILE A 143 -1.14 4.97 4.72
C ILE A 143 -0.93 5.41 3.27
N GLU A 144 -0.47 6.64 3.07
CA GLU A 144 0.01 7.09 1.77
C GLU A 144 1.47 6.69 1.61
N ASP A 145 1.79 5.98 0.53
CA ASP A 145 3.16 5.65 0.16
C ASP A 145 3.52 6.24 -1.20
N THR A 146 4.80 6.53 -1.39
CA THR A 146 5.36 6.98 -2.66
C THR A 146 6.55 6.13 -3.05
N PHE A 147 6.65 5.83 -4.34
CA PHE A 147 7.78 5.09 -4.89
C PHE A 147 8.32 5.78 -6.13
N ASP A 148 9.62 6.08 -6.08
CA ASP A 148 10.35 6.64 -7.21
C ASP A 148 10.88 5.51 -8.11
N PHE A 149 10.15 5.24 -9.20
CA PHE A 149 10.53 4.27 -10.22
C PHE A 149 11.84 4.64 -10.94
N SER A 150 12.29 5.91 -10.89
CA SER A 150 13.61 6.29 -11.45
C SER A 150 14.78 5.73 -10.63
N SER A 151 14.54 5.35 -9.36
CA SER A 151 15.56 4.81 -8.46
C SER A 151 15.95 3.35 -8.73
N ILE A 152 15.23 2.65 -9.62
CA ILE A 152 15.47 1.23 -9.94
C ILE A 152 15.78 1.02 -11.42
N ASP A 153 16.60 0.02 -11.75
CA ASP A 153 16.97 -0.33 -13.14
C ASP A 153 16.07 -1.44 -13.72
N LEU A 154 14.76 -1.31 -13.55
CA LEU A 154 13.76 -2.18 -14.18
C LEU A 154 12.87 -1.35 -15.08
N ALA A 155 12.82 -1.63 -16.39
CA ALA A 155 11.89 -0.95 -17.28
C ALA A 155 10.42 -1.37 -17.03
N LYS A 156 10.21 -2.61 -16.60
CA LYS A 156 8.91 -3.19 -16.27
C LYS A 156 9.04 -4.24 -15.17
N GLY A 157 7.94 -4.51 -14.48
CA GLY A 157 7.91 -5.49 -13.39
C GLY A 157 6.58 -5.47 -12.65
N LYS A 158 6.61 -5.80 -11.36
CA LYS A 158 5.44 -5.75 -10.48
C LYS A 158 5.77 -4.98 -9.20
N ILE A 159 4.79 -4.27 -8.67
CA ILE A 159 4.82 -3.65 -7.34
C ILE A 159 3.67 -4.20 -6.52
N GLY A 160 3.92 -4.61 -5.28
CA GLY A 160 2.91 -5.15 -4.38
C GLY A 160 3.12 -4.68 -2.95
N TYR A 161 2.08 -4.88 -2.16
CA TYR A 161 2.09 -4.57 -0.73
C TYR A 161 1.58 -5.78 0.05
N HIS A 162 2.29 -6.11 1.12
CA HIS A 162 2.00 -7.26 1.98
C HIS A 162 2.10 -6.84 3.43
N ILE A 163 1.12 -7.19 4.25
CA ILE A 163 1.30 -7.09 5.69
C ILE A 163 2.18 -8.24 6.17
N VAL A 164 3.22 -7.86 6.90
CA VAL A 164 4.26 -8.74 7.40
C VAL A 164 4.44 -8.49 8.90
N PHE A 165 4.76 -9.53 9.64
CA PHE A 165 5.45 -9.50 10.91
C PHE A 165 6.98 -9.46 10.71
N TYR A 166 7.58 -8.37 11.17
CA TYR A 166 8.97 -7.98 10.98
C TYR A 166 9.75 -8.16 12.29
N ASP A 167 10.88 -8.83 12.20
CA ASP A 167 11.85 -8.95 13.28
C ASP A 167 12.61 -7.62 13.38
N ASP A 168 12.18 -6.77 14.30
CA ASP A 168 12.76 -5.45 14.52
C ASP A 168 14.14 -5.50 15.19
N ILE A 169 14.52 -6.64 15.76
CA ILE A 169 15.85 -6.88 16.35
C ILE A 169 16.87 -7.17 15.24
N ASN A 170 16.54 -8.12 14.35
CA ASN A 170 17.44 -8.55 13.26
C ASN A 170 17.20 -7.81 11.93
N GLN A 171 16.22 -6.92 11.90
CA GLN A 171 15.85 -6.09 10.75
C GLN A 171 15.50 -6.90 9.50
N LYS A 172 14.76 -7.99 9.66
CA LYS A 172 14.35 -8.87 8.57
C LYS A 172 12.95 -9.43 8.78
N LEU A 173 12.41 -10.10 7.76
CA LEU A 173 11.25 -10.96 7.96
C LEU A 173 11.64 -12.17 8.82
N PHE A 174 10.70 -12.67 9.60
CA PHE A 174 10.87 -13.95 10.27
C PHE A 174 10.98 -15.08 9.24
N ASP A 175 11.95 -15.98 9.46
CA ASP A 175 12.23 -17.11 8.56
C ASP A 175 11.21 -18.26 8.72
N GLU A 176 10.66 -18.41 9.93
CA GLU A 176 9.62 -19.38 10.22
C GLU A 176 8.28 -18.84 9.70
N ASN A 177 7.38 -19.73 9.25
CA ASN A 177 6.02 -19.34 8.87
C ASN A 177 5.21 -19.00 10.13
N VAL A 178 5.53 -17.88 10.75
CA VAL A 178 4.73 -17.15 11.75
C VAL A 178 3.33 -16.80 11.20
N TYR A 179 3.17 -16.94 9.89
CA TYR A 179 2.08 -16.46 9.05
C TYR A 179 1.20 -17.59 8.56
N LEU A 180 0.33 -18.13 9.40
CA LEU A 180 -0.61 -19.14 8.89
C LEU A 180 -2.07 -18.92 9.30
N TYR A 181 -2.39 -17.84 10.03
CA TYR A 181 -3.79 -17.56 10.34
C TYR A 181 -4.23 -16.15 9.93
N GLY A 182 -5.15 -16.10 8.97
CA GLY A 182 -5.96 -14.92 8.68
C GLY A 182 -5.26 -13.74 8.00
N ILE A 183 -3.97 -13.80 7.68
CA ILE A 183 -3.29 -12.72 6.96
C ILE A 183 -3.54 -12.81 5.45
N TYR A 184 -4.21 -11.81 4.89
CA TYR A 184 -4.51 -11.69 3.47
C TYR A 184 -3.52 -10.79 2.73
N TRP A 185 -3.08 -11.25 1.56
CA TRP A 185 -2.12 -10.56 0.72
C TRP A 185 -2.78 -9.45 -0.09
N GLY A 186 -2.21 -8.23 -0.04
CA GLY A 186 -2.72 -7.08 -0.79
C GLY A 186 -2.54 -7.16 -2.31
N GLY A 187 -1.84 -8.18 -2.81
CA GLY A 187 -1.65 -8.45 -4.24
C GLY A 187 -0.56 -7.57 -4.88
N THR A 188 -0.55 -7.55 -6.22
CA THR A 188 0.45 -6.82 -7.02
C THR A 188 -0.20 -6.11 -8.21
N MET A 189 0.34 -4.97 -8.61
CA MET A 189 0.12 -4.35 -9.91
C MET A 189 1.36 -4.58 -10.79
N ASN A 190 1.16 -4.73 -12.09
CA ASN A 190 2.25 -4.62 -13.07
C ASN A 190 2.59 -3.14 -13.27
N PHE A 191 3.87 -2.86 -13.57
CA PHE A 191 4.32 -1.52 -13.96
C PHE A 191 5.17 -1.58 -15.23
N GLU A 192 5.10 -0.50 -16.01
CA GLU A 192 5.98 -0.23 -17.14
C GLU A 192 6.35 1.26 -17.15
N LYS A 193 7.65 1.57 -17.24
CA LYS A 193 8.14 2.93 -17.37
C LYS A 193 8.06 3.36 -18.83
N VAL A 194 7.40 4.48 -19.08
CA VAL A 194 7.26 5.06 -20.42
C VAL A 194 7.67 6.53 -20.31
N ASN A 195 8.90 6.84 -20.74
CA ASN A 195 9.51 8.17 -20.59
C ASN A 195 9.58 8.59 -19.11
N GLU A 196 8.95 9.72 -18.75
CA GLU A 196 8.90 10.29 -17.40
C GLU A 196 7.67 9.83 -16.59
N GLU A 197 6.95 8.82 -17.10
CA GLU A 197 5.74 8.29 -16.49
C GLU A 197 5.88 6.79 -16.19
N VAL A 198 5.08 6.32 -15.25
CA VAL A 198 4.83 4.90 -15.02
C VAL A 198 3.38 4.59 -15.37
N VAL A 199 3.18 3.51 -16.12
CA VAL A 199 1.89 2.93 -16.44
C VAL A 199 1.70 1.70 -15.55
N LEU A 200 0.60 1.68 -14.80
CA LEU A 200 0.22 0.59 -13.92
C LEU A 200 -0.95 -0.20 -14.52
N SER A 201 -0.99 -1.50 -14.25
CA SER A 201 -2.10 -2.39 -14.64
C SER A 201 -2.27 -3.55 -13.65
N ILE A 202 -3.45 -4.16 -13.64
CA ILE A 202 -3.77 -5.36 -12.86
C ILE A 202 -3.93 -6.52 -13.83
#